data_AF-A0A659SDM0-F1
#
_entry.id   AF-A0A659SDM0-F1
#
_cell.length_a   1.000
_cell.length_b   1.000
_cell.length_c   1.000
_cell.angle_alpha   90.00
_cell.angle_beta   90.00
_cell.angle_gamma   90.00
#
_symmetry.space_group_name_H-M   'P 1'
#
loop_
_entity.id
_entity.type
_entity.pdbx_description
1 polymer ?
#
loop_
_entity_poly.entity_id
_entity_poly.type
_entity_poly.pdbx_seq_one_letter_code
_entity_poly.pdbx_strand_id
1 'polypeptide(L)'
;PPGPDATRASGRRTPSCLVQLGPSPVLSPAIIWLYWPGDTTWGTVLLVWSAVVGTLDNVIRPVLIRMGADLPLLLILSGVIGGLIAFGMIGLFIGPVLLAVTWRMFSAWVAELPAPTNEPEEILEELDDIEEANKQS
;
A
#
# COMPACT_ATOMS: atom_id res chain seq x y z
N PRO A 1 1.08 47.11 2.51
CA PRO A 1 -0.22 46.42 2.35
C PRO A 1 -0.33 45.68 1.00
N PRO A 2 -0.02 44.37 0.96
CA PRO A 2 -0.49 43.44 -0.07
C PRO A 2 -1.86 42.83 0.33
N GLY A 3 -2.65 42.43 -0.68
CA GLY A 3 -4.12 42.34 -0.64
C GLY A 3 -4.81 41.22 0.16
N PRO A 4 -6.17 41.25 0.19
CA PRO A 4 -7.06 40.39 1.00
C PRO A 4 -7.17 38.92 0.54
N ASP A 5 -6.24 38.43 -0.27
CA ASP A 5 -6.38 37.15 -0.98
C ASP A 5 -5.56 36.03 -0.33
N ALA A 6 -4.70 36.35 0.65
CA ALA A 6 -3.79 35.41 1.30
C ALA A 6 -4.45 34.52 2.38
N THR A 7 -5.72 34.76 2.74
CA THR A 7 -6.45 34.02 3.79
C THR A 7 -7.28 32.85 3.26
N ARG A 8 -7.47 32.70 1.94
CA ARG A 8 -8.18 31.55 1.33
C ARG A 8 -7.35 30.27 1.23
N ALA A 9 -6.06 30.31 1.57
CA ALA A 9 -5.18 29.15 1.61
C ALA A 9 -5.28 28.31 2.91
N SER A 10 -6.21 28.64 3.83
CA SER A 10 -6.36 27.95 5.13
C SER A 10 -7.50 26.90 5.15
N GLY A 11 -8.36 26.85 4.12
CA GLY A 11 -9.59 26.07 4.14
C GLY A 11 -9.58 24.72 3.42
N ARG A 12 -8.57 24.43 2.60
CA ARG A 12 -8.48 23.19 1.81
C ARG A 12 -7.42 22.26 2.39
N ARG A 13 -7.50 21.99 3.69
CA ARG A 13 -6.82 20.85 4.33
C ARG A 13 -7.49 19.57 3.83
N THR A 14 -7.17 19.24 2.59
CA THR A 14 -6.97 17.88 2.09
C THR A 14 -7.66 16.80 2.93
N PRO A 15 -8.91 16.42 2.62
CA PRO A 15 -9.49 15.16 3.10
C PRO A 15 -8.70 13.92 2.62
N SER A 16 -7.60 14.11 1.88
CA SER A 16 -6.60 13.10 1.54
C SER A 16 -6.09 12.34 2.78
N CYS A 17 -6.05 12.98 3.96
CA CYS A 17 -5.73 12.29 5.21
C CYS A 17 -6.73 11.17 5.56
N LEU A 18 -8.02 11.33 5.20
CA LEU A 18 -9.09 10.35 5.46
C LEU A 18 -9.10 9.20 4.45
N VAL A 19 -8.73 9.46 3.19
CA VAL A 19 -8.54 8.41 2.16
C VAL A 19 -7.27 7.60 2.41
N GLN A 20 -6.33 8.15 3.19
CA GLN A 20 -5.04 7.53 3.50
C GLN A 20 -4.99 6.87 4.90
N LEU A 21 -5.99 7.13 5.74
CA LEU A 21 -6.28 6.32 6.92
C LEU A 21 -6.95 5.05 6.39
N GLY A 22 -6.26 3.91 6.45
CA GLY A 22 -6.76 2.63 5.95
C GLY A 22 -8.01 2.14 6.71
N PRO A 23 -8.29 0.83 6.76
CA PRO A 23 -9.42 0.25 7.49
C PRO A 23 -9.53 0.65 8.99
N SER A 24 -8.46 1.15 9.60
CA SER A 24 -8.35 1.47 11.03
C SER A 24 -9.50 2.30 11.65
N PRO A 25 -9.95 3.43 11.06
CA PRO A 25 -11.06 4.20 11.61
C PRO A 25 -12.41 3.49 11.41
N VAL A 26 -12.53 2.62 10.39
CA VAL A 26 -13.76 1.87 10.06
C VAL A 26 -13.94 0.67 10.98
N LEU A 27 -12.85 0.00 11.38
CA LEU A 27 -12.91 -1.19 12.22
C LEU A 27 -13.21 -0.86 13.69
N SER A 28 -12.76 0.31 14.18
CA SER A 28 -12.99 0.75 15.55
C SER A 28 -14.48 0.78 15.95
N PRO A 29 -15.40 1.44 15.21
CA PRO A 29 -16.83 1.40 15.51
C PRO A 29 -17.47 0.02 15.23
N ALA A 30 -16.95 -0.75 14.26
CA ALA A 30 -17.46 -2.10 13.97
C ALA A 30 -17.21 -3.09 15.13
N ILE A 31 -16.04 -3.01 15.77
CA ILE A 31 -15.72 -3.80 16.96
C ILE A 31 -16.65 -3.41 18.12
N ILE A 32 -16.84 -2.10 18.35
CA ILE A 32 -17.73 -1.59 19.41
C ILE A 32 -19.17 -2.06 19.20
N TRP A 33 -19.66 -2.06 17.95
CA TRP A 33 -21.01 -2.53 17.63
C TRP A 33 -21.18 -4.04 17.81
N LEU A 34 -20.16 -4.84 17.48
CA LEU A 34 -20.23 -6.29 17.57
C LEU A 34 -20.24 -6.82 19.02
N TYR A 35 -19.81 -6.02 20.00
CA TYR A 35 -19.96 -6.37 21.41
C TYR A 35 -21.40 -6.17 21.94
N TRP A 36 -22.28 -5.48 21.20
CA TRP A 36 -23.66 -5.20 21.62
C TRP A 36 -24.61 -6.43 21.61
N PRO A 37 -24.54 -7.37 20.64
CA PRO A 37 -25.41 -8.54 20.59
C PRO A 37 -25.00 -9.69 21.53
N GLY A 38 -23.83 -9.62 22.18
CA GLY A 38 -23.33 -10.66 23.08
C GLY A 38 -22.45 -11.75 22.45
N ASP A 39 -22.22 -11.71 21.13
CA ASP A 39 -21.30 -12.62 20.40
C ASP A 39 -19.82 -12.27 20.66
N THR A 40 -19.41 -12.47 21.91
CA THR A 40 -18.09 -12.09 22.42
C THR A 40 -16.97 -12.80 21.66
N THR A 41 -17.20 -14.06 21.23
CA THR A 41 -16.25 -14.84 20.43
C THR A 41 -15.91 -14.16 19.11
N TRP A 42 -16.93 -13.75 18.33
CA TRP A 42 -16.75 -13.05 17.06
C TRP A 42 -16.17 -11.65 17.25
N GLY A 43 -16.56 -10.97 18.34
CA GLY A 43 -15.97 -9.70 18.77
C GLY A 43 -14.46 -9.80 19.03
N THR A 44 -14.01 -10.81 19.77
CA THR A 44 -12.58 -11.04 20.04
C THR A 44 -11.79 -11.42 18.79
N VAL A 45 -12.34 -12.26 17.91
CA VAL A 45 -11.67 -12.64 16.66
C VAL A 45 -11.49 -11.43 15.74
N LEU A 46 -12.53 -10.61 15.57
CA LEU A 46 -12.43 -9.38 14.76
C LEU A 46 -11.52 -8.34 15.40
N LEU A 47 -11.47 -8.25 16.74
CA LEU A 47 -10.55 -7.34 17.43
C LEU A 47 -9.10 -7.74 17.16
N VAL A 48 -8.75 -9.02 17.34
CA VAL A 48 -7.39 -9.53 17.07
C VAL A 48 -7.05 -9.36 15.59
N TRP A 49 -7.97 -9.73 14.69
CA TRP A 49 -7.78 -9.56 13.25
C TRP A 49 -7.58 -8.08 12.87
N SER A 50 -8.40 -7.18 13.42
CA SER A 50 -8.28 -5.75 13.18
C SER A 50 -6.98 -5.16 13.72
N ALA A 51 -6.46 -5.67 14.84
CA ALA A 51 -5.17 -5.24 15.37
C ALA A 51 -4.03 -5.66 14.43
N VAL A 52 -4.10 -6.87 13.87
CA VAL A 52 -3.13 -7.37 12.88
C VAL A 52 -3.21 -6.57 11.58
N VAL A 53 -4.41 -6.32 11.05
CA VAL A 53 -4.60 -5.53 9.83
C VAL A 53 -4.14 -4.09 10.04
N GLY A 54 -4.52 -3.46 11.16
CA GLY A 54 -4.10 -2.09 11.48
C GLY A 54 -2.58 -1.95 11.64
N THR A 55 -1.90 -2.94 12.22
CA THR A 55 -0.43 -2.94 12.29
C THR A 55 0.21 -3.15 10.92
N LEU A 56 -0.33 -4.05 10.09
CA LEU A 56 0.10 -4.25 8.71
C LEU A 56 0.01 -2.98 7.88
N ASP A 57 -1.13 -2.28 7.89
CA ASP A 57 -1.33 -1.04 7.13
C ASP A 57 -0.38 0.08 7.58
N ASN A 58 -0.07 0.13 8.88
CA ASN A 58 0.84 1.11 9.47
C ASN A 58 2.32 0.80 9.20
N VAL A 59 2.69 -0.45 8.93
CA VAL A 59 4.08 -0.88 8.66
C VAL A 59 4.36 -0.95 7.17
N ILE A 60 3.43 -1.46 6.36
CA ILE A 60 3.56 -1.55 4.90
C ILE A 60 3.82 -0.16 4.31
N ARG A 61 3.10 0.86 4.78
CA ARG A 61 3.18 2.23 4.25
C ARG A 61 4.58 2.88 4.39
N PRO A 62 5.23 2.93 5.57
CA PRO A 62 6.58 3.45 5.71
C PRO A 62 7.65 2.55 5.06
N VAL A 63 7.42 1.24 4.99
CA VAL A 63 8.32 0.31 4.29
C VAL A 63 8.31 0.62 2.79
N LEU A 64 7.15 0.75 2.16
CA LEU A 64 7.01 1.10 0.74
C LEU A 64 7.64 2.44 0.37
N ILE A 65 7.64 3.42 1.28
CA ILE A 65 8.25 4.74 1.02
C ILE A 65 9.78 4.71 1.16
N ARG A 66 10.33 3.80 1.98
CA ARG A 66 11.77 3.60 2.15
C ARG A 66 12.41 2.76 1.03
N MET A 67 11.62 2.21 0.12
CA MET A 67 11.99 1.23 -0.92
C MET A 67 12.78 1.80 -2.12
N GLY A 68 13.63 2.80 -1.91
CA GLY A 68 14.51 3.29 -2.98
C GLY A 68 15.82 2.50 -3.15
N ALA A 69 16.39 1.96 -2.06
CA ALA A 69 17.77 1.43 -2.11
C ALA A 69 18.08 0.21 -1.19
N ASP A 70 17.32 -0.04 -0.11
CA ASP A 70 17.67 -1.05 0.91
C ASP A 70 16.75 -2.30 0.93
N LEU A 71 16.03 -2.59 -0.16
CA LEU A 71 14.98 -3.63 -0.20
C LEU A 71 15.40 -5.02 0.29
N PRO A 72 16.52 -5.62 -0.16
CA PRO A 72 16.78 -7.02 0.11
C PRO A 72 17.00 -7.29 1.59
N LEU A 73 17.73 -6.42 2.29
CA LEU A 73 18.03 -6.56 3.71
C LEU A 73 16.77 -6.36 4.57
N LEU A 74 16.00 -5.32 4.27
CA LEU A 74 14.78 -4.99 5.00
C LEU A 74 13.70 -6.06 4.80
N LEU A 75 13.57 -6.64 3.60
CA LEU A 75 12.68 -7.78 3.34
C LEU A 75 13.08 -9.01 4.16
N ILE A 76 14.37 -9.34 4.23
CA ILE A 76 14.84 -10.50 5.00
C ILE A 76 14.57 -10.31 6.50
N LEU A 77 14.92 -9.15 7.08
CA LEU A 77 14.69 -8.86 8.49
C LEU A 77 13.20 -8.81 8.84
N SER A 78 12.39 -8.18 7.99
CA SER A 78 10.93 -8.14 8.13
C SER A 78 10.34 -9.56 8.10
N GLY A 79 10.85 -10.43 7.22
CA GLY A 79 10.40 -11.82 7.13
C GLY A 79 10.79 -12.68 8.31
N VAL A 80 11.99 -12.53 8.84
CA VAL A 80 12.41 -13.24 10.07
C VAL A 80 11.53 -12.79 11.26
N ILE A 81 11.35 -11.48 11.45
CA ILE A 81 10.59 -10.94 12.59
C ILE A 81 9.10 -11.30 12.46
N GLY A 82 8.52 -11.14 11.28
CA GLY A 82 7.11 -11.48 11.01
C GLY A 82 6.86 -12.99 11.12
N GLY A 83 7.77 -13.81 10.60
CA GLY A 83 7.71 -15.27 10.74
C GLY A 83 7.80 -15.72 12.20
N LEU A 84 8.69 -15.11 12.98
CA LEU A 84 8.84 -15.41 14.41
C LEU A 84 7.58 -15.10 15.21
N ILE A 85 6.89 -13.99 14.90
CA ILE A 85 5.65 -13.60 15.58
C ILE A 85 4.48 -14.51 15.17
N ALA A 86 4.38 -14.88 13.89
CA ALA A 86 3.25 -15.67 13.37
C ALA A 86 3.35 -17.17 13.69
N PHE A 87 4.55 -17.75 13.57
CA PHE A 87 4.77 -19.20 13.64
C PHE A 87 5.88 -19.62 14.62
N GLY A 88 6.44 -18.68 15.39
CA GLY A 88 7.52 -18.96 16.34
C GLY A 88 8.83 -19.33 15.64
N MET A 89 9.61 -20.24 16.24
CA MET A 89 10.93 -20.64 15.72
C MET A 89 10.89 -21.19 14.28
N ILE A 90 9.82 -21.89 13.91
CA ILE A 90 9.63 -22.44 12.55
C ILE A 90 9.53 -21.30 11.52
N GLY A 91 8.93 -20.18 11.93
CA GLY A 91 8.79 -18.99 11.11
C GLY A 91 10.10 -18.31 10.75
N LEU A 92 11.21 -18.63 11.44
CA LEU A 92 12.54 -18.12 11.10
C LEU A 92 13.04 -18.68 9.75
N PHE A 93 12.57 -19.87 9.36
CA PHE A 93 12.82 -20.47 8.06
C PHE A 93 11.74 -20.10 7.04
N ILE A 94 10.47 -20.18 7.44
CA ILE A 94 9.35 -19.95 6.52
C ILE A 94 9.25 -18.48 6.13
N GLY A 95 9.46 -17.55 7.07
CA GLY A 95 9.27 -16.11 6.88
C GLY A 95 10.10 -15.54 5.72
N PRO A 96 11.44 -15.68 5.72
CA PRO A 96 12.29 -15.18 4.63
C PRO A 96 12.02 -15.85 3.29
N VAL A 97 11.73 -17.16 3.28
CA VAL A 97 11.44 -17.91 2.05
C VAL A 97 10.16 -17.39 1.40
N LEU A 98 9.10 -17.22 2.18
CA LEU A 98 7.80 -16.77 1.69
C LEU A 98 7.89 -15.33 1.16
N LEU A 99 8.61 -14.46 1.86
CA LEU A 99 8.90 -13.10 1.40
C LEU A 99 9.73 -13.05 0.11
N ALA A 100 10.73 -13.91 -0.03
CA ALA A 100 11.52 -14.00 -1.25
C ALA A 100 10.64 -14.40 -2.45
N VAL A 101 9.74 -15.38 -2.29
CA VAL A 101 8.83 -15.81 -3.36
C VAL A 101 7.84 -14.70 -3.73
N THR A 102 7.21 -14.06 -2.75
CA THR A 102 6.30 -12.93 -2.98
C THR A 102 7.02 -11.78 -3.67
N TRP A 103 8.24 -11.45 -3.23
CA TRP A 103 9.05 -10.42 -3.87
C TRP A 103 9.35 -10.77 -5.33
N ARG A 104 9.70 -12.02 -5.62
CA ARG A 104 9.95 -12.47 -7.00
C ARG A 104 8.70 -12.34 -7.86
N MET A 105 7.55 -12.81 -7.41
CA MET A 105 6.28 -12.64 -8.15
C MET A 105 5.92 -11.17 -8.36
N PHE A 106 6.04 -10.35 -7.31
CA PHE A 106 5.76 -8.92 -7.40
C PHE A 106 6.72 -8.22 -8.36
N SER A 107 8.01 -8.53 -8.30
CA SER A 107 9.02 -7.97 -9.21
C SER A 107 8.79 -8.37 -10.66
N ALA A 108 8.32 -9.60 -10.92
CA ALA A 108 7.97 -10.05 -12.27
C ALA A 108 6.74 -9.29 -12.79
N TRP A 109 5.73 -9.08 -11.94
CA TRP A 109 4.55 -8.29 -12.30
C TRP A 109 4.88 -6.82 -12.59
N VAL A 110 5.75 -6.21 -11.78
CA VAL A 110 6.20 -4.82 -12.00
C VAL A 110 7.10 -4.71 -13.24
N ALA A 111 7.94 -5.70 -13.50
CA ALA A 111 8.84 -5.71 -14.66
C ALA A 111 8.10 -5.92 -16.00
N GLU A 112 6.87 -6.44 -15.97
CA GLU A 112 5.99 -6.54 -17.14
C GLU A 112 5.46 -5.17 -17.59
N LEU A 113 5.51 -4.15 -16.72
CA LEU A 113 5.21 -2.79 -17.13
C LEU A 113 6.37 -2.31 -18.02
N PRO A 114 6.14 -2.04 -19.31
CA PRO A 114 7.17 -1.47 -20.16
C PRO A 114 7.64 -0.19 -19.46
N ALA A 115 8.95 -0.09 -19.23
CA ALA A 115 9.53 1.17 -18.78
C ALA A 115 9.06 2.22 -19.79
N PRO A 116 8.44 3.35 -19.37
CA PRO A 116 8.07 4.39 -20.30
C PRO A 116 9.34 4.72 -21.08
N THR A 117 9.34 4.46 -22.38
CA THR A 117 10.48 4.82 -23.20
C THR A 117 10.65 6.32 -23.04
N ASN A 118 11.79 6.72 -22.47
CA ASN A 118 12.06 8.12 -22.14
C ASN A 118 12.39 8.93 -23.40
N GLU A 119 12.08 8.37 -24.57
CA GLU A 119 12.21 8.94 -25.89
C GLU A 119 10.84 9.47 -26.26
N PRO A 120 10.53 10.74 -25.92
CA PRO A 120 9.27 11.36 -26.30
C PRO A 120 9.02 11.31 -27.81
N GLU A 121 10.07 11.08 -28.62
CA GLU A 121 9.98 10.87 -30.07
C GLU A 121 9.20 9.59 -30.43
N GLU A 122 9.40 8.46 -29.74
CA GLU A 122 8.69 7.20 -30.00
C GLU A 122 7.19 7.29 -29.65
N ILE A 123 6.88 8.00 -28.56
CA ILE A 123 5.49 8.26 -28.15
C ILE A 123 4.81 9.21 -29.15
N LEU A 124 5.52 10.22 -29.67
CA LEU A 124 4.97 11.12 -30.69
C LEU A 124 4.72 10.40 -32.02
N GLU A 125 5.60 9.46 -32.38
CA GLU A 125 5.45 8.63 -33.59
C GLU A 125 4.25 7.68 -33.47
N GLU A 126 4.08 6.99 -32.32
CA GLU A 126 2.88 6.17 -32.06
C GLU A 126 1.58 7.00 -32.04
N LEU A 127 1.63 8.24 -31.53
CA LEU A 127 0.46 9.13 -31.50
C LEU A 127 0.09 9.67 -32.88
N ASP A 128 1.08 10.02 -33.72
CA ASP A 128 0.86 10.45 -35.11
C ASP A 128 0.27 9.30 -35.96
N ASP A 129 0.77 8.07 -35.79
CA ASP A 129 0.25 6.87 -36.47
C ASP A 129 -1.22 6.57 -36.10
N ILE A 130 -1.60 6.76 -34.83
CA ILE A 130 -2.98 6.60 -34.37
C ILE A 130 -3.88 7.73 -34.91
N GLU A 131 -3.39 8.95 -35.02
CA GLU A 131 -4.16 10.10 -35.54
C GLU A 131 -4.39 9.99 -37.05
N GLU A 132 -3.41 9.54 -37.83
CA GLU A 132 -3.61 9.24 -39.26
C GLU A 132 -4.62 8.10 -39.48
N ALA A 133 -4.53 7.02 -38.72
CA ALA A 133 -5.46 5.90 -38.83
C ALA A 133 -6.92 6.30 -38.54
N ASN A 134 -7.14 7.22 -37.57
CA ASN A 134 -8.48 7.73 -37.24
C ASN A 134 -9.00 8.75 -38.26
N LYS A 135 -8.10 9.47 -38.94
CA LYS A 135 -8.45 10.45 -40.00
C LYS A 135 -8.79 9.78 -41.34
N GLN A 136 -8.34 8.53 -41.52
CA GLN A 136 -8.58 7.72 -42.71
C GLN A 136 -9.83 6.81 -42.57
N SER A 137 -10.39 6.68 -41.36
CA SER A 137 -11.68 6.05 -41.07
C SER A 137 -12.84 7.05 -41.09
#